data_AF-A0AAE4CY44-F1
#
_entry.id   AF-A0AAE4CY44-F1
#
_cell.length_a   1.000
_cell.length_b   1.000
_cell.length_c   1.000
_cell.angle_alpha   90.00
_cell.angle_beta   90.00
_cell.angle_gamma   90.00
#
_symmetry.space_group_name_H-M   'P 1'
#
loop_
_entity.id
_entity.type
_entity.pdbx_description
1 polymer ?
#
loop_
_entity_poly.entity_id
_entity_poly.type
_entity_poly.pdbx_seq_one_letter_code
_entity_poly.pdbx_strand_id
1 'polypeptide(L)'
;MVIAELRKLLGIPTAWAGLVVGTLLAPLIVLLNAPATRRAIADGSYGDLSNLGMNDLGVGLLGPLVLGVVIISSEFTPTGEHSAGVTQLHTTLTAMPHRLRLLAAKTAALIAVVLLQSAVAATAVLTLTRALHGGAMPPVDPVRLVTVLIYWVLLALFAYAITLIVRNGIVPLTVLIVNSFFVSVSYLLTKVTDLAYYLPDIAGARMFIRGDRFDYAMSPLVAGLTMTAWVVALLALGAWLFHRRDA
;
A
#
# COMPACT_ATOMS: atom_id res chain seq x y z
N MET A 1 19.67 -7.75 11.64
CA MET A 1 18.34 -7.29 12.08
C MET A 1 17.33 -7.30 10.94
N VAL A 2 17.55 -6.55 9.85
CA VAL A 2 16.62 -6.53 8.68
C VAL A 2 16.35 -7.93 8.08
N ILE A 3 17.40 -8.76 7.89
CA ILE A 3 17.22 -10.15 7.38
C ILE A 3 16.34 -10.99 8.30
N ALA A 4 16.41 -10.79 9.61
CA ALA A 4 15.57 -11.51 10.57
C ALA A 4 14.11 -11.06 10.45
N GLU A 5 13.86 -9.74 10.34
CA GLU A 5 12.52 -9.20 10.10
C GLU A 5 11.94 -9.66 8.76
N LEU A 6 12.75 -9.75 7.70
CA LEU A 6 12.33 -10.30 6.40
C LEU A 6 11.89 -11.76 6.54
N ARG A 7 12.70 -12.60 7.20
CA ARG A 7 12.34 -14.01 7.45
C ARG A 7 11.09 -14.14 8.31
N LYS A 8 10.94 -13.27 9.32
CA LYS A 8 9.74 -13.24 10.18
C LYS A 8 8.50 -12.90 9.36
N LEU A 9 8.54 -11.83 8.57
CA LEU A 9 7.42 -11.43 7.71
C LEU A 9 7.02 -12.53 6.74
N LEU A 10 7.99 -13.15 6.05
CA LEU A 10 7.76 -14.25 5.11
C LEU A 10 7.37 -15.58 5.78
N GLY A 11 7.54 -15.69 7.10
CA GLY A 11 7.10 -16.85 7.89
C GLY A 11 5.63 -16.78 8.31
N ILE A 12 4.97 -15.62 8.18
CA ILE A 12 3.58 -15.44 8.62
C ILE A 12 2.61 -15.85 7.50
N PRO A 13 1.68 -16.80 7.71
CA PRO A 13 0.73 -17.23 6.68
C PRO A 13 -0.13 -16.09 6.12
N THR A 14 -0.54 -15.14 6.97
CA THR A 14 -1.34 -13.98 6.52
C THR A 14 -0.54 -12.99 5.66
N ALA A 15 0.78 -12.94 5.80
CA ALA A 15 1.62 -12.14 4.90
C ALA A 15 1.61 -12.69 3.47
N TRP A 16 1.54 -14.02 3.32
CA TRP A 16 1.39 -14.66 2.01
C TRP A 16 0.07 -14.30 1.33
N ALA A 17 -1.02 -14.18 2.08
CA ALA A 17 -2.27 -13.68 1.52
C ALA A 17 -2.10 -12.27 0.94
N GLY A 18 -1.43 -11.36 1.66
CA GLY A 18 -1.11 -10.01 1.17
C GLY A 18 -0.23 -10.02 -0.09
N LEU A 19 0.81 -10.87 -0.11
CA LEU A 19 1.69 -11.05 -1.27
C LEU A 19 0.91 -11.56 -2.48
N VAL A 20 0.15 -12.64 -2.33
CA VAL A 20 -0.64 -13.26 -3.40
C VAL A 20 -1.67 -12.28 -3.94
N VAL A 21 -2.44 -11.63 -3.06
CA VAL A 21 -3.46 -10.65 -3.46
C VAL A 21 -2.83 -9.50 -4.23
N GLY A 22 -1.81 -8.83 -3.70
CA GLY A 22 -1.26 -7.68 -4.41
C GLY A 22 -0.40 -8.04 -5.62
N THR A 23 0.11 -9.27 -5.75
CA THR A 23 0.83 -9.68 -6.98
C THR A 23 -0.10 -10.17 -8.08
N LEU A 24 -1.14 -10.92 -7.75
CA LEU A 24 -1.99 -11.60 -8.75
C LEU A 24 -3.26 -10.85 -9.11
N LEU A 25 -3.78 -10.02 -8.20
CA LEU A 25 -5.08 -9.38 -8.43
C LEU A 25 -5.03 -8.42 -9.61
N ALA A 26 -4.01 -7.56 -9.70
CA ALA A 26 -3.88 -6.61 -10.81
C ALA A 26 -3.72 -7.32 -12.19
N PRO A 27 -2.82 -8.29 -12.38
CA PRO A 27 -2.76 -9.08 -13.63
C PRO A 27 -4.06 -9.83 -13.95
N LEU A 28 -4.74 -10.37 -12.95
CA LEU A 28 -6.03 -11.04 -13.15
C LEU A 28 -7.08 -10.07 -13.68
N ILE A 29 -7.15 -8.85 -13.13
CA ILE A 29 -8.08 -7.82 -13.62
C ILE A 29 -7.77 -7.42 -15.06
N VAL A 30 -6.50 -7.34 -15.45
CA VAL A 30 -6.10 -7.09 -16.86
C VAL A 30 -6.65 -8.18 -17.79
N LEU A 31 -6.53 -9.46 -17.40
CA LEU A 31 -7.09 -10.58 -18.18
C LEU A 31 -8.60 -10.48 -18.32
N LEU A 32 -9.31 -10.23 -17.21
CA LEU A 32 -10.76 -10.17 -17.16
C LEU A 32 -11.32 -9.00 -17.97
N ASN A 33 -10.64 -7.84 -17.91
CA ASN A 33 -11.07 -6.63 -18.60
C ASN A 33 -10.63 -6.58 -20.07
N ALA A 34 -9.76 -7.47 -20.54
CA ALA A 34 -9.20 -7.42 -21.89
C ALA A 34 -10.26 -7.26 -23.02
N PRO A 35 -11.41 -7.97 -23.00
CA PRO A 35 -12.44 -7.77 -24.04
C PRO A 35 -13.09 -6.39 -23.98
N ALA A 36 -13.35 -5.87 -22.77
CA ALA A 36 -13.93 -4.55 -22.57
C ALA A 36 -12.95 -3.45 -23.00
N THR A 37 -11.69 -3.57 -22.59
CA THR A 37 -10.61 -2.66 -22.98
C THR A 37 -10.41 -2.63 -24.49
N ARG A 38 -10.41 -3.78 -25.17
CA ARG A 38 -10.31 -3.83 -26.63
C ARG A 38 -11.44 -3.10 -27.35
N ARG A 39 -12.68 -3.22 -26.86
CA ARG A 39 -13.83 -2.48 -27.41
C ARG A 39 -13.65 -0.98 -27.23
N ALA A 40 -13.29 -0.56 -26.02
CA ALA A 40 -13.06 0.85 -25.68
C ALA A 40 -11.90 1.48 -26.49
N ILE A 41 -10.87 0.69 -26.84
CA ILE A 41 -9.80 1.15 -27.73
C ILE A 41 -10.32 1.29 -29.17
N ALA A 42 -11.10 0.31 -29.66
CA ALA A 42 -11.59 0.28 -31.03
C ALA A 42 -12.62 1.38 -31.33
N ASP A 43 -13.45 1.76 -30.35
CA ASP A 43 -14.45 2.83 -30.47
C ASP A 43 -13.91 4.22 -30.05
N GLY A 44 -12.65 4.30 -29.60
CA GLY A 44 -12.01 5.54 -29.15
C GLY A 44 -12.47 6.05 -27.77
N SER A 45 -13.30 5.29 -27.04
CA SER A 45 -13.85 5.69 -25.74
C SER A 45 -12.91 5.45 -24.55
N TYR A 46 -11.79 4.74 -24.73
CA TYR A 46 -10.83 4.44 -23.65
C TYR A 46 -10.20 5.71 -23.03
N GLY A 47 -10.12 6.80 -23.80
CA GLY A 47 -9.44 8.03 -23.38
C GLY A 47 -7.92 7.92 -23.58
N ASP A 48 -7.14 8.38 -22.59
CA ASP A 48 -5.68 8.39 -22.68
C ASP A 48 -5.07 6.97 -22.58
N LEU A 49 -4.57 6.48 -23.71
CA LEU A 49 -3.90 5.17 -23.86
C LEU A 49 -2.63 5.04 -23.00
N SER A 50 -2.05 6.15 -22.52
CA SER A 50 -0.93 6.10 -21.56
C SER A 50 -1.31 5.47 -20.21
N ASN A 51 -2.61 5.35 -19.94
CA ASN A 51 -3.15 4.71 -18.73
C ASN A 51 -3.31 3.19 -18.84
N LEU A 52 -3.12 2.60 -20.03
CA LEU A 52 -3.24 1.15 -20.25
C LEU A 52 -2.29 0.38 -19.33
N GLY A 53 -2.85 -0.55 -18.55
CA GLY A 53 -2.13 -1.31 -17.53
C GLY A 53 -1.79 -0.52 -16.27
N MET A 54 -1.63 0.81 -16.34
CA MET A 54 -1.28 1.61 -15.17
C MET A 54 -2.44 1.75 -14.18
N ASN A 55 -3.67 1.89 -14.69
CA ASN A 55 -4.86 1.96 -13.84
C ASN A 55 -5.13 0.61 -13.12
N ASP A 56 -4.81 -0.51 -13.77
CA ASP A 56 -5.03 -1.85 -13.21
C ASP A 56 -4.14 -2.12 -11.98
N LEU A 57 -2.98 -1.45 -11.89
CA LEU A 57 -2.12 -1.49 -10.70
C LEU A 57 -2.77 -0.88 -9.46
N GLY A 58 -3.81 -0.05 -9.62
CA GLY A 58 -4.58 0.48 -8.49
C GLY A 58 -5.30 -0.62 -7.70
N VAL A 59 -5.69 -1.72 -8.33
CA VAL A 59 -6.39 -2.82 -7.63
C VAL A 59 -5.42 -3.65 -6.78
N GLY A 60 -4.14 -3.70 -7.16
CA GLY A 60 -3.09 -4.43 -6.44
C GLY A 60 -2.72 -3.84 -5.07
N LEU A 61 -3.18 -2.61 -4.76
CA LEU A 61 -2.90 -1.87 -3.52
C LEU A 61 -3.32 -2.59 -2.24
N LEU A 62 -4.24 -3.55 -2.33
CA LEU A 62 -4.65 -4.40 -1.21
C LEU A 62 -3.49 -5.17 -0.58
N GLY A 63 -2.55 -5.66 -1.40
CA GLY A 63 -1.44 -6.45 -0.88
C GLY A 63 -0.50 -5.66 0.03
N PRO A 64 0.04 -4.52 -0.42
CA PRO A 64 0.84 -3.62 0.42
C PRO A 64 0.12 -3.19 1.71
N LEU A 65 -1.18 -2.93 1.64
CA LEU A 65 -2.00 -2.58 2.80
C LEU A 65 -2.00 -3.72 3.84
N VAL A 66 -2.27 -4.95 3.40
CA VAL A 66 -2.26 -6.15 4.25
C VAL A 66 -0.88 -6.36 4.87
N LEU A 67 0.19 -6.27 4.07
CA LEU A 67 1.56 -6.43 4.58
C LEU A 67 1.93 -5.38 5.63
N GLY A 68 1.54 -4.12 5.40
CA GLY A 68 1.75 -3.02 6.33
C GLY A 68 1.12 -3.28 7.69
N VAL A 69 -0.08 -3.87 7.72
CA VAL A 69 -0.71 -4.25 8.99
C VAL A 69 -0.06 -5.49 9.61
N VAL A 70 0.14 -6.56 8.83
CA VAL A 70 0.57 -7.87 9.34
C VAL A 70 1.93 -7.80 10.04
N ILE A 71 2.87 -7.00 9.52
CA ILE A 71 4.21 -6.88 10.10
C ILE A 71 4.22 -6.30 11.53
N ILE A 72 3.17 -5.58 11.91
CA ILE A 72 2.97 -5.04 13.26
C ILE A 72 1.97 -5.88 14.06
N SER A 73 0.84 -6.28 13.47
CA SER A 73 -0.18 -7.03 14.21
C SER A 73 0.32 -8.38 14.73
N SER A 74 1.28 -8.99 14.03
CA SER A 74 1.95 -10.22 14.49
C SER A 74 2.71 -10.03 15.81
N GLU A 75 3.24 -8.83 16.09
CA GLU A 75 3.93 -8.54 17.35
C GLU A 75 2.99 -8.57 18.56
N PHE A 76 1.72 -8.24 18.35
CA PHE A 76 0.69 -8.23 19.41
C PHE A 76 -0.01 -9.59 19.55
N THR A 77 0.44 -10.62 18.82
CA THR A 77 -0.12 -11.98 18.93
C THR A 77 0.51 -12.70 20.16
N PRO A 78 -0.29 -13.44 20.96
CA PRO A 78 0.24 -14.23 22.08
C PRO A 78 1.27 -15.28 21.62
N THR A 79 2.30 -15.50 22.42
CA THR A 79 3.33 -16.50 22.15
C THR A 79 2.88 -17.87 22.67
N GLY A 80 2.07 -18.57 21.86
CA GLY A 80 1.63 -19.95 22.13
C GLY A 80 0.43 -20.07 23.10
N GLU A 81 -0.20 -21.24 23.07
CA GLU A 81 -1.43 -21.54 23.83
C GLU A 81 -1.22 -21.56 25.35
N HIS A 82 0.02 -21.73 25.80
CA HIS A 82 0.37 -21.95 27.22
C HIS A 82 0.99 -20.73 27.91
N SER A 83 1.10 -19.57 27.23
CA SER A 83 1.65 -18.33 27.81
C SER A 83 0.70 -17.16 27.61
N ALA A 84 -0.42 -17.20 28.32
CA ALA A 84 -1.36 -16.08 28.36
C ALA A 84 -0.66 -14.83 28.92
N GLY A 85 -0.42 -13.84 28.07
CA GLY A 85 0.16 -12.53 28.44
C GLY A 85 1.53 -12.22 27.85
N VAL A 86 2.29 -13.21 27.36
CA VAL A 86 3.59 -12.95 26.71
C VAL A 86 3.39 -12.79 25.20
N THR A 87 3.39 -11.56 24.72
CA THR A 87 3.31 -11.26 23.28
C THR A 87 4.64 -11.53 22.58
N GLN A 88 4.60 -11.77 21.26
CA GLN A 88 5.83 -11.87 20.46
C GLN A 88 6.72 -10.63 20.61
N LEU A 89 6.10 -9.47 20.90
CA LEU A 89 6.80 -8.23 21.21
C LEU A 89 7.67 -8.34 22.47
N HIS A 90 7.17 -8.96 23.55
CA HIS A 90 7.91 -9.14 24.79
C HIS A 90 9.16 -10.00 24.58
N THR A 91 9.03 -11.13 23.86
CA THR A 91 10.17 -11.99 23.49
C THR A 91 11.16 -11.30 22.55
N THR A 92 10.68 -10.41 21.66
CA THR A 92 11.57 -9.68 20.75
C THR A 92 12.36 -8.61 21.51
N LEU A 93 11.74 -7.94 22.48
CA LEU A 93 12.38 -6.91 23.29
C LEU A 93 13.33 -7.47 24.36
N THR A 94 13.10 -8.69 24.86
CA THR A 94 14.08 -9.38 25.72
C THR A 94 15.35 -9.74 24.94
N ALA A 95 15.22 -10.13 23.66
CA ALA A 95 16.36 -10.40 22.79
C ALA A 95 17.01 -9.12 22.20
N MET A 96 16.21 -8.07 21.96
CA MET A 96 16.64 -6.83 21.32
C MET A 96 16.04 -5.60 22.04
N PRO A 97 16.69 -5.08 23.10
CA PRO A 97 16.10 -4.02 23.94
C PRO A 97 15.96 -2.65 23.24
N HIS A 98 16.57 -2.47 22.06
CA HIS A 98 16.55 -1.21 21.32
C HIS A 98 15.30 -1.08 20.44
N ARG A 99 14.19 -0.63 21.06
CA ARG A 99 12.87 -0.39 20.45
C ARG A 99 12.90 0.35 19.09
N LEU A 100 13.71 1.39 18.95
CA LEU A 100 13.80 2.18 17.70
C LEU A 100 14.54 1.44 16.59
N ARG A 101 15.60 0.67 16.92
CA ARG A 101 16.32 -0.14 15.93
C ARG A 101 15.41 -1.24 15.37
N LEU A 102 14.49 -1.76 16.18
CA LEU A 102 13.50 -2.74 15.76
C LEU A 102 12.49 -2.15 14.77
N LEU A 103 11.91 -0.99 15.10
CA LEU A 103 11.00 -0.30 14.18
C LEU A 103 11.69 0.05 12.85
N ALA A 104 12.95 0.51 12.89
CA ALA A 104 13.73 0.80 11.69
C ALA A 104 13.97 -0.46 10.85
N ALA A 105 14.32 -1.59 11.48
CA ALA A 105 14.52 -2.86 10.78
C ALA A 105 13.24 -3.39 10.13
N LYS A 106 12.09 -3.28 10.82
CA LYS A 106 10.77 -3.62 10.28
C LYS A 106 10.38 -2.74 9.10
N THR A 107 10.60 -1.44 9.24
CA THR A 107 10.34 -0.46 8.18
C THR A 107 11.16 -0.81 6.93
N ALA A 108 12.46 -1.10 7.08
CA ALA A 108 13.32 -1.50 5.98
C ALA A 108 12.89 -2.83 5.33
N ALA A 109 12.52 -3.82 6.14
CA ALA A 109 12.03 -5.12 5.66
C ALA A 109 10.72 -4.97 4.86
N LEU A 110 9.76 -4.18 5.38
CA LEU A 110 8.50 -3.91 4.70
C LEU A 110 8.73 -3.19 3.36
N ILE A 111 9.56 -2.15 3.35
CA ILE A 111 9.91 -1.41 2.12
C ILE A 111 10.49 -2.37 1.08
N ALA A 112 11.44 -3.22 1.46
CA ALA A 112 12.07 -4.16 0.52
C ALA A 112 11.06 -5.16 -0.07
N VAL A 113 10.18 -5.73 0.77
CA VAL A 113 9.16 -6.69 0.30
C VAL A 113 8.14 -6.02 -0.61
N VAL A 114 7.64 -4.84 -0.23
CA VAL A 114 6.62 -4.12 -1.02
C VAL A 114 7.19 -3.57 -2.32
N LEU A 115 8.44 -3.11 -2.34
CA LEU A 115 9.13 -2.73 -3.57
C LEU A 115 9.27 -3.91 -4.53
N LEU A 116 9.68 -5.07 -4.04
CA LEU A 116 9.78 -6.27 -4.87
C LEU A 116 8.39 -6.69 -5.38
N GLN A 117 7.39 -6.69 -4.50
CA GLN A 117 6.02 -7.03 -4.84
C GLN A 117 5.44 -6.13 -5.94
N SER A 118 5.60 -4.81 -5.78
CA SER A 118 5.12 -3.81 -6.74
C SER A 118 5.88 -3.90 -8.06
N ALA A 119 7.20 -4.17 -8.05
CA ALA A 119 7.97 -4.39 -9.27
C ALA A 119 7.51 -5.64 -10.03
N VAL A 120 7.25 -6.75 -9.33
CA VAL A 120 6.72 -7.99 -9.92
C VAL A 120 5.33 -7.75 -10.50
N ALA A 121 4.43 -7.14 -9.74
CA ALA A 121 3.07 -6.83 -10.18
C ALA A 121 3.06 -5.90 -11.40
N ALA A 122 3.87 -4.83 -11.38
CA ALA A 122 4.02 -3.91 -12.50
C ALA A 122 4.56 -4.61 -13.74
N THR A 123 5.58 -5.46 -13.59
CA THR A 123 6.14 -6.23 -14.71
C THR A 123 5.09 -7.16 -15.31
N ALA A 124 4.35 -7.90 -14.48
CA ALA A 124 3.29 -8.80 -14.93
C ALA A 124 2.15 -8.04 -15.65
N VAL A 125 1.69 -6.92 -15.09
CA VAL A 125 0.62 -6.10 -15.70
C VAL A 125 1.07 -5.49 -17.03
N LEU A 126 2.26 -4.90 -17.09
CA LEU A 126 2.76 -4.24 -18.31
C LEU A 126 3.04 -5.26 -19.42
N THR A 127 3.63 -6.40 -19.10
CA THR A 127 3.89 -7.48 -20.07
C THR A 127 2.58 -8.05 -20.62
N LEU A 128 1.61 -8.31 -19.75
CA LEU A 128 0.30 -8.83 -20.15
C LEU A 128 -0.49 -7.81 -20.98
N THR A 129 -0.50 -6.54 -20.55
CA THR A 129 -1.16 -5.46 -21.30
C THR A 129 -0.58 -5.33 -22.70
N ARG A 130 0.76 -5.39 -22.82
CA ARG A 130 1.45 -5.36 -24.12
C ARG A 130 1.14 -6.58 -24.98
N ALA A 131 1.05 -7.78 -24.38
CA ALA A 131 0.68 -8.99 -25.11
C ALA A 131 -0.77 -8.93 -25.64
N LEU A 132 -1.69 -8.33 -24.87
CA LEU A 132 -3.11 -8.28 -25.21
C LEU A 132 -3.50 -7.13 -26.14
N HIS A 133 -2.79 -5.99 -26.08
CA HIS A 133 -3.17 -4.73 -26.73
C HIS A 133 -2.02 -4.08 -27.52
N GLY A 134 -0.93 -4.80 -27.78
CA GLY A 134 0.39 -4.24 -28.15
C GLY A 134 0.47 -3.18 -29.26
N GLY A 135 -0.49 -3.12 -30.19
CA GLY A 135 -0.57 -2.06 -31.20
C GLY A 135 -1.04 -0.70 -30.68
N ALA A 136 -1.73 -0.66 -29.54
CA ALA A 136 -2.30 0.56 -28.95
C ALA A 136 -1.51 1.10 -27.75
N MET A 137 -0.54 0.32 -27.24
CA MET A 137 0.16 0.66 -25.99
C MET A 137 1.37 1.57 -26.28
N PRO A 138 1.39 2.81 -25.75
CA PRO A 138 2.56 3.68 -25.87
C PRO A 138 3.75 3.15 -25.03
N PRO A 139 4.97 3.68 -25.25
CA PRO A 139 6.12 3.40 -24.38
C PRO A 139 5.81 3.75 -22.91
N VAL A 140 6.32 2.92 -22.00
CA VAL A 140 6.13 3.11 -20.55
C VAL A 140 6.96 4.31 -20.08
N ASP A 141 6.32 5.27 -19.42
CA ASP A 141 7.00 6.37 -18.74
C ASP A 141 7.66 5.86 -17.45
N PRO A 142 9.02 5.87 -17.37
CA PRO A 142 9.74 5.35 -16.21
C PRO A 142 9.46 6.17 -14.94
N VAL A 143 9.25 7.48 -15.06
CA VAL A 143 8.95 8.35 -13.91
C VAL A 143 7.60 7.96 -13.31
N ARG A 144 6.61 7.71 -14.18
CA ARG A 144 5.28 7.28 -13.76
C ARG A 144 5.33 5.90 -13.10
N LEU A 145 6.11 4.97 -13.64
CA LEU A 145 6.31 3.64 -13.05
C LEU A 145 6.93 3.74 -11.65
N VAL A 146 8.02 4.50 -11.50
CA VAL A 146 8.65 4.77 -10.20
C VAL A 146 7.67 5.40 -9.22
N THR A 147 6.81 6.30 -9.68
CA THR A 147 5.78 6.94 -8.83
C THR A 147 4.78 5.92 -8.28
N VAL A 148 4.35 4.93 -9.09
CA VAL A 148 3.47 3.84 -8.64
C VAL A 148 4.15 2.96 -7.60
N LEU A 149 5.40 2.57 -7.85
CA LEU A 149 6.21 1.77 -6.91
C LEU A 149 6.34 2.47 -5.55
N ILE A 150 6.67 3.77 -5.56
CA ILE A 150 6.75 4.61 -4.36
C ILE A 150 5.40 4.67 -3.64
N TYR A 151 4.30 4.82 -4.39
CA TYR A 151 2.97 4.88 -3.79
C TYR A 151 2.59 3.59 -3.06
N TRP A 152 2.89 2.41 -3.62
CA TRP A 152 2.66 1.13 -2.94
C TRP A 152 3.42 1.05 -1.60
N VAL A 153 4.66 1.53 -1.58
CA VAL A 153 5.47 1.61 -0.36
C VAL A 153 4.87 2.57 0.66
N LEU A 154 4.50 3.79 0.23
CA LEU A 154 3.87 4.79 1.11
C LEU A 154 2.56 4.26 1.70
N LEU A 155 1.75 3.55 0.93
CA LEU A 155 0.51 2.94 1.39
C LEU A 155 0.76 1.85 2.45
N ALA A 156 1.77 0.99 2.23
CA ALA A 156 2.15 -0.01 3.23
C ALA A 156 2.66 0.63 4.52
N LEU A 157 3.49 1.68 4.42
CA LEU A 157 4.00 2.43 5.58
C LEU A 157 2.89 3.18 6.32
N PHE A 158 1.89 3.67 5.60
CA PHE A 158 0.70 4.29 6.18
C PHE A 158 -0.09 3.26 7.02
N ALA A 159 -0.40 2.09 6.46
CA ALA A 159 -1.07 1.01 7.17
C ALA A 159 -0.27 0.53 8.38
N TYR A 160 1.05 0.40 8.23
CA TYR A 160 1.99 0.11 9.29
C TYR A 160 1.91 1.11 10.44
N ALA A 161 1.95 2.41 10.13
CA ALA A 161 1.95 3.47 11.14
C ALA A 161 0.63 3.50 11.93
N ILE A 162 -0.51 3.36 11.24
CA ILE A 162 -1.82 3.28 11.90
C ILE A 162 -1.89 2.06 12.83
N THR A 163 -1.44 0.90 12.34
CA THR A 163 -1.45 -0.34 13.15
C THR A 163 -0.56 -0.20 14.38
N LEU A 164 0.59 0.46 14.25
CA LEU A 164 1.48 0.76 15.37
C LEU A 164 0.83 1.66 16.43
N ILE A 165 0.05 2.66 16.01
CA ILE A 165 -0.66 3.57 16.90
C ILE A 165 -1.81 2.86 17.63
N VAL A 166 -2.61 2.08 16.90
CA VAL A 166 -3.84 1.43 17.39
C VAL A 166 -3.55 0.17 18.21
N ARG A 167 -2.42 -0.52 17.98
CA ARG A 167 -2.07 -1.82 18.60
C ARG A 167 -3.09 -2.95 18.38
N ASN A 168 -3.93 -2.84 17.35
CA ASN A 168 -4.87 -3.86 16.92
C ASN A 168 -4.77 -3.98 15.40
N GLY A 169 -4.66 -5.19 14.85
CA GLY A 169 -4.56 -5.41 13.39
C GLY A 169 -5.90 -5.35 12.65
N ILE A 170 -7.00 -5.71 13.31
CA ILE A 170 -8.31 -5.84 12.67
C ILE A 170 -8.91 -4.47 12.40
N VAL A 171 -8.91 -3.57 13.38
CA VAL A 171 -9.53 -2.24 13.26
C VAL A 171 -8.90 -1.39 12.13
N PRO A 172 -7.56 -1.27 12.01
CA PRO A 172 -6.92 -0.57 10.91
C PRO A 172 -7.23 -1.18 9.55
N LEU A 173 -7.16 -2.52 9.42
CA LEU A 173 -7.49 -3.19 8.16
C LEU A 173 -8.93 -2.91 7.74
N THR A 174 -9.88 -3.10 8.64
CA THR A 174 -11.30 -2.87 8.34
C THR A 174 -11.54 -1.42 7.94
N VAL A 175 -11.02 -0.44 8.68
CA VAL A 175 -11.21 0.97 8.38
C VAL A 175 -10.56 1.36 7.05
N LEU A 176 -9.32 0.92 6.80
CA LEU A 176 -8.60 1.26 5.57
C LEU A 176 -9.24 0.61 4.34
N ILE A 177 -9.62 -0.67 4.42
CA ILE A 177 -10.29 -1.37 3.32
C ILE A 177 -11.65 -0.74 3.06
N VAL A 178 -12.47 -0.50 4.09
CA VAL A 178 -13.78 0.13 3.90
C VAL A 178 -13.63 1.53 3.30
N ASN A 179 -12.68 2.34 3.79
CA ASN A 179 -12.45 3.68 3.28
C ASN A 179 -11.94 3.69 1.83
N SER A 180 -11.14 2.70 1.42
CA SER A 180 -10.54 2.62 0.08
C SER A 180 -11.48 2.02 -0.98
N PHE A 181 -12.43 1.17 -0.57
CA PHE A 181 -13.31 0.43 -1.48
C PHE A 181 -14.76 0.92 -1.53
N PHE A 182 -15.18 1.74 -0.56
CA PHE A 182 -16.47 2.42 -0.57
C PHE A 182 -16.30 3.92 -0.85
N VAL A 183 -17.40 4.68 -0.79
CA VAL A 183 -17.33 6.14 -0.82
C VAL A 183 -16.53 6.60 0.41
N SER A 184 -15.31 7.08 0.19
CA SER A 184 -14.43 7.46 1.28
C SER A 184 -15.01 8.66 2.03
N VAL A 185 -14.88 8.66 3.36
CA VAL A 185 -15.31 9.78 4.20
C VAL A 185 -14.60 11.06 3.76
N SER A 186 -13.31 10.95 3.42
CA SER A 186 -12.53 12.04 2.87
C SER A 186 -13.14 12.59 1.59
N TYR A 187 -13.64 11.73 0.68
CA TYR A 187 -14.30 12.17 -0.54
C TYR A 187 -15.54 13.01 -0.23
N LEU A 188 -16.37 12.58 0.73
CA LEU A 188 -17.52 13.38 1.17
C LEU A 188 -17.07 14.73 1.77
N LEU A 189 -15.98 14.74 2.52
CA LEU A 189 -15.39 15.97 3.05
C LEU A 189 -14.88 16.92 1.96
N THR A 190 -14.45 16.43 0.78
CA THR A 190 -14.11 17.33 -0.34
C THR A 190 -15.29 18.14 -0.86
N LYS A 191 -16.53 17.70 -0.60
CA LYS A 191 -17.74 18.45 -0.94
C LYS A 191 -18.08 19.52 0.10
N VAL A 192 -17.36 19.54 1.22
CA VAL A 192 -17.56 20.49 2.33
C VAL A 192 -16.37 21.43 2.48
N THR A 193 -15.14 20.95 2.24
CA THR A 193 -13.90 21.73 2.41
C THR A 193 -12.79 21.29 1.46
N ASP A 194 -12.07 22.26 0.89
CA ASP A 194 -10.92 22.02 0.00
C ASP A 194 -9.73 21.38 0.73
N LEU A 195 -9.64 21.51 2.05
CA LEU A 195 -8.59 20.89 2.87
C LEU A 195 -8.61 19.35 2.76
N ALA A 196 -9.78 18.76 2.48
CA ALA A 196 -9.93 17.33 2.34
C ALA A 196 -9.10 16.74 1.18
N TYR A 197 -8.76 17.55 0.18
CA TYR A 197 -7.89 17.12 -0.92
C TYR A 197 -6.46 16.75 -0.47
N TYR A 198 -6.05 17.18 0.72
CA TYR A 198 -4.76 16.85 1.31
C TYR A 198 -4.80 15.63 2.24
N LEU A 199 -5.95 14.96 2.36
CA LEU A 199 -6.06 13.71 3.14
C LEU A 199 -5.33 12.55 2.43
N PRO A 200 -4.77 11.58 3.17
CA PRO A 200 -3.88 10.54 2.62
C PRO A 200 -4.52 9.66 1.54
N ASP A 201 -5.80 9.29 1.70
CA ASP A 201 -6.52 8.45 0.74
C ASP A 201 -6.75 9.16 -0.59
N ILE A 202 -7.04 10.47 -0.54
CA ILE A 202 -7.24 11.30 -1.73
C ILE A 202 -5.91 11.69 -2.38
N ALA A 203 -5.00 12.27 -1.60
CA ALA A 203 -3.70 12.71 -2.09
C ALA A 203 -2.89 11.53 -2.62
N GLY A 204 -2.91 10.38 -1.94
CA GLY A 204 -2.23 9.17 -2.38
C GLY A 204 -2.72 8.66 -3.73
N ALA A 205 -4.04 8.56 -3.93
CA ALA A 205 -4.63 8.11 -5.19
C ALA A 205 -4.22 9.00 -6.39
N ARG A 206 -4.03 10.30 -6.15
CA ARG A 206 -3.60 11.28 -7.17
C ARG A 206 -2.14 11.17 -7.59
N MET A 207 -1.31 10.39 -6.90
CA MET A 207 0.06 10.14 -7.32
C MET A 207 0.11 9.35 -8.64
N PHE A 208 -0.87 8.47 -8.90
CA PHE A 208 -0.83 7.56 -10.04
C PHE A 208 -2.06 7.57 -10.96
N ILE A 209 -3.25 7.90 -10.43
CA ILE A 209 -4.47 8.03 -11.22
C ILE A 209 -4.44 9.39 -11.92
N ARG A 210 -4.36 9.36 -13.26
CA ARG A 210 -4.47 10.57 -14.11
C ARG A 210 -5.87 10.59 -14.75
N GLY A 211 -6.53 11.75 -14.73
CA GLY A 211 -7.84 11.98 -15.39
C GLY A 211 -8.73 12.95 -14.62
N ASP A 212 -9.79 13.43 -15.27
CA ASP A 212 -10.73 14.48 -14.79
C ASP A 212 -11.68 14.02 -13.66
N ARG A 213 -11.31 12.98 -12.90
CA ARG A 213 -12.17 12.43 -11.84
C ARG A 213 -12.31 13.36 -10.62
N PHE A 214 -11.50 14.41 -10.53
CA PHE A 214 -11.52 15.35 -9.42
C PHE A 214 -11.40 16.79 -9.91
N ASP A 215 -12.26 17.66 -9.37
CA ASP A 215 -12.36 19.08 -9.74
C ASP A 215 -11.12 19.91 -9.34
N TYR A 216 -10.26 19.37 -8.46
CA TYR A 216 -9.07 20.06 -7.95
C TYR A 216 -7.77 19.51 -8.55
N ALA A 217 -7.09 20.32 -9.33
CA ALA A 217 -5.83 19.98 -9.98
C ALA A 217 -4.66 19.99 -8.97
N MET A 218 -4.30 18.81 -8.46
CA MET A 218 -3.09 18.61 -7.65
C MET A 218 -2.05 17.88 -8.51
N SER A 219 -0.84 18.44 -8.63
CA SER A 219 0.20 17.77 -9.39
C SER A 219 0.64 16.47 -8.70
N PRO A 220 1.05 15.42 -9.45
CA PRO A 220 1.51 14.16 -8.87
C PRO A 220 2.65 14.32 -7.85
N LEU A 221 3.51 15.32 -8.05
CA LEU A 221 4.59 15.63 -7.12
C LEU A 221 4.05 16.16 -5.79
N VAL A 222 3.12 17.11 -5.82
CA VAL A 222 2.51 17.67 -4.60
C VAL A 222 1.71 16.60 -3.86
N ALA A 223 1.00 15.74 -4.60
CA ALA A 223 0.34 14.55 -4.07
C ALA A 223 1.33 13.64 -3.32
N GLY A 224 2.46 13.33 -3.95
CA GLY A 224 3.52 12.51 -3.35
C GLY A 224 4.15 13.12 -2.10
N LEU A 225 4.44 14.42 -2.11
CA LEU A 225 4.97 15.13 -0.95
C LEU A 225 3.97 15.14 0.21
N THR A 226 2.69 15.38 -0.09
CA THR A 226 1.61 15.39 0.91
C THR A 226 1.47 14.01 1.56
N MET A 227 1.42 12.95 0.76
CA MET A 227 1.33 11.57 1.26
C MET A 227 2.56 11.21 2.11
N THR A 228 3.76 11.60 1.65
CA THR A 228 5.00 11.37 2.39
C THR A 228 5.00 12.09 3.74
N ALA A 229 4.55 13.35 3.78
CA ALA A 229 4.46 14.12 5.02
C ALA A 229 3.53 13.44 6.05
N TRP A 230 2.37 12.95 5.60
CA TRP A 230 1.46 12.17 6.45
C TRP A 230 2.09 10.88 6.98
N VAL A 231 2.74 10.10 6.12
CA VAL A 231 3.41 8.86 6.51
C VAL A 231 4.50 9.14 7.54
N VAL A 232 5.34 10.16 7.32
CA VAL A 232 6.40 10.56 8.26
C VAL A 232 5.80 11.00 9.61
N ALA A 233 4.75 11.83 9.60
CA ALA A 233 4.10 12.30 10.82
C ALA A 233 3.50 11.13 11.63
N LEU A 234 2.82 10.19 10.97
CA LEU A 234 2.23 9.03 11.63
C LEU A 234 3.29 8.03 12.13
N LEU A 235 4.37 7.82 11.38
CA LEU A 235 5.48 6.99 11.82
C LEU A 235 6.16 7.60 13.06
N ALA A 236 6.38 8.92 13.07
CA ALA A 236 6.95 9.63 14.21
C ALA A 236 6.03 9.51 15.45
N LEU A 237 4.72 9.73 15.28
CA LEU A 237 3.73 9.56 16.34
C LEU A 237 3.69 8.11 16.86
N GLY A 238 3.67 7.14 15.95
CA GLY A 238 3.67 5.71 16.29
C GLY A 238 4.94 5.31 17.04
N ALA A 239 6.11 5.75 16.60
CA ALA A 239 7.38 5.49 17.26
C ALA A 239 7.44 6.13 18.67
N TRP A 240 6.94 7.36 18.80
CA TRP A 240 6.85 8.04 20.10
C TRP A 240 5.90 7.33 21.07
N LEU A 241 4.70 6.94 20.62
CA LEU A 241 3.75 6.15 21.40
C LEU A 241 4.33 4.78 21.79
N PHE A 242 5.03 4.13 20.87
CA PHE A 242 5.67 2.84 21.11
C PHE A 242 6.82 2.93 22.13
N HIS A 243 7.50 4.06 22.19
CA HIS A 243 8.53 4.33 23.18
C HIS A 243 7.95 4.65 24.57
N ARG A 244 6.87 5.44 24.63
CA ARG A 244 6.25 5.87 25.91
C ARG A 244 5.37 4.84 26.58
N ARG A 245 4.73 3.97 25.80
CA ARG A 245 3.86 2.92 26.34
C ARG A 245 4.75 1.74 26.74
N ASP A 246 4.95 1.58 28.04
CA ASP A 246 5.54 0.36 28.60
C ASP A 246 4.77 -0.86 28.08
N ALA A 247 5.52 -1.95 27.86
CA ALA A 247 4.99 -3.19 27.30
C ALA A 247 4.13 -3.89 28.35
#